data_AF-A0A1N6NA14-F1
#
_entry.id   AF-A0A1N6NA14-F1
#
_cell.length_a   1.000
_cell.length_b   1.000
_cell.length_c   1.000
_cell.angle_alpha   90.00
_cell.angle_beta   90.00
_cell.angle_gamma   90.00
#
_symmetry.space_group_name_H-M   'P 1'
#
loop_
_entity.id
_entity.type
_entity.pdbx_description
1 polymer ?
#
loop_
_entity_poly.entity_id
_entity_poly.type
_entity_poly.pdbx_seq_one_letter_code
_entity_poly.pdbx_strand_id
1 'polypeptide(L)' 'MSDPFERAAASAPPTLGEGCLRRFDPEQMGDDLGAEFSDAAALWAEWQRSAVGEQDHRSQDSTAAAALG' A
#
# COMPACT_ATOMS: atom_id res chain seq x y z
N MET A 1 26.16 1.06 14.66
CA MET A 1 24.85 0.98 13.98
C MET A 1 23.80 1.04 15.07
N SER A 2 22.89 2.00 15.02
CA SER A 2 21.73 2.03 15.92
C SER A 2 20.81 0.84 15.63
N ASP A 3 20.01 0.44 16.61
CA ASP A 3 19.04 -0.64 16.46
C ASP A 3 18.06 -0.30 15.31
N PRO A 4 17.91 -1.15 14.27
CA PRO A 4 16.97 -0.92 13.20
C PRO A 4 15.51 -0.77 13.67
N PHE A 5 15.15 -1.27 14.85
CA PHE A 5 13.81 -1.16 15.42
C PHE A 5 13.54 0.20 16.09
N GLU A 6 14.55 1.03 16.35
CA GLU A 6 14.33 2.35 16.96
C GLU A 6 13.45 3.28 16.11
N ARG A 7 13.34 3.03 14.80
CA ARG A 7 12.48 3.80 13.88
C ARG A 7 11.14 3.12 13.58
N ALA A 8 10.89 1.95 14.15
CA ALA A 8 9.66 1.22 13.90
C ALA A 8 8.49 1.88 14.65
N ALA A 9 7.46 2.29 13.93
CA ALA A 9 6.22 2.81 14.51
C ALA A 9 5.24 1.68 14.91
N ALA A 10 5.47 0.46 14.44
CA ALA A 10 4.61 -0.70 14.68
C ALA A 10 5.29 -1.69 15.63
N SER A 11 4.51 -2.23 16.56
CA SER A 11 4.92 -3.32 17.45
C SER A 11 4.03 -4.55 17.21
N ALA A 12 4.60 -5.74 17.37
CA ALA A 12 3.84 -6.98 17.21
C ALA A 12 2.90 -7.21 18.42
N PRO A 13 1.75 -7.88 18.22
CA PRO A 13 0.87 -8.28 19.30
C PRO A 13 1.57 -9.29 20.26
N PRO A 14 1.11 -9.39 21.52
CA PRO A 14 1.59 -10.40 22.46
C PRO A 14 1.46 -11.83 21.92
N THR A 15 2.34 -12.72 22.41
CA THR A 15 2.32 -14.14 22.07
C THR A 15 2.14 -15.02 23.31
N LEU A 16 1.47 -16.16 23.15
CA LEU A 16 1.25 -17.20 24.14
C LEU A 16 2.05 -18.46 23.77
N GLY A 17 2.50 -19.21 24.77
CA GLY A 17 3.27 -20.44 24.58
C GLY A 17 4.76 -20.21 24.25
N GLU A 18 5.50 -21.30 24.09
CA GLU A 18 6.95 -21.27 23.92
C GLU A 18 7.43 -22.23 22.83
N GLY A 19 8.64 -21.98 22.32
CA GLY A 19 9.24 -22.77 21.24
C GLY A 19 8.30 -22.89 20.02
N CYS A 20 8.10 -24.12 19.56
CA CYS A 20 7.25 -24.43 18.40
C CYS A 20 5.75 -24.24 18.65
N LEU A 21 5.32 -24.01 19.90
CA LEU A 21 3.91 -23.80 20.26
C LEU A 21 3.57 -22.32 20.43
N ARG A 22 4.53 -21.41 20.17
CA ARG A 22 4.29 -19.97 20.25
C ARG A 22 3.26 -19.54 19.21
N ARG A 23 2.25 -18.81 19.66
CA ARG A 23 1.19 -18.22 18.81
C ARG A 23 0.84 -16.82 19.29
N PHE A 24 0.29 -15.98 18.43
CA PHE A 24 -0.26 -14.69 18.88
C PHE A 24 -1.46 -14.89 19.80
N ASP A 25 -1.64 -13.97 20.74
CA ASP A 25 -2.79 -13.95 21.64
C ASP A 25 -4.05 -13.47 20.87
N PRO A 26 -5.04 -14.34 20.62
CA PRO A 26 -6.23 -13.96 19.87
C PRO A 26 -7.06 -12.90 20.59
N GLU A 27 -7.02 -12.84 21.92
CA GLU A 27 -7.76 -11.82 22.69
C GLU A 27 -7.14 -10.43 22.51
N GLN A 28 -5.89 -10.37 22.10
CA GLN A 28 -5.16 -9.14 21.81
C GLN A 28 -5.15 -8.81 20.30
N MET A 29 -5.83 -9.59 19.46
CA MET A 29 -5.95 -9.35 18.02
C MET A 29 -7.24 -8.59 17.70
N GLY A 30 -7.22 -7.27 17.90
CA GLY A 30 -8.32 -6.37 17.58
C GLY A 30 -8.14 -5.58 16.27
N ASP A 31 -9.15 -4.77 15.92
CA ASP A 31 -9.17 -3.93 14.72
C ASP A 31 -8.08 -2.85 14.71
N ASP A 32 -7.58 -2.47 15.89
CA ASP A 32 -6.50 -1.49 16.10
C ASP A 32 -5.14 -1.98 15.57
N LEU A 33 -4.97 -3.29 15.44
CA LEU A 33 -3.81 -3.90 14.79
C LEU A 33 -3.96 -4.01 13.28
N GLY A 34 -5.15 -3.70 12.75
CA GLY A 34 -5.44 -3.61 11.33
C GLY A 34 -4.96 -2.28 10.72
N ALA A 35 -5.25 -2.09 9.44
CA ALA A 35 -5.05 -0.83 8.76
C ALA A 35 -6.29 -0.51 7.91
N GLU A 36 -6.77 0.73 8.00
CA GLU A 36 -7.84 1.22 7.15
C GLU A 36 -7.28 1.62 5.78
N PHE A 37 -7.79 0.98 4.73
CA PHE A 37 -7.32 1.20 3.36
C PHE A 37 -8.27 2.08 2.53
N SER A 38 -9.29 2.67 3.15
CA SER A 38 -10.27 3.53 2.48
C SER A 38 -9.62 4.74 1.81
N ASP A 39 -8.73 5.43 2.52
CA ASP A 39 -7.99 6.58 1.99
C ASP A 39 -7.04 6.19 0.87
N ALA A 40 -6.36 5.05 1.00
CA ALA A 40 -5.50 4.51 -0.06
C ALA A 40 -6.30 4.18 -1.33
N ALA A 41 -7.50 3.61 -1.18
CA ALA A 41 -8.40 3.34 -2.28
C ALA A 41 -8.92 4.63 -2.95
N ALA A 42 -9.25 5.65 -2.16
CA ALA A 42 -9.65 6.97 -2.68
C ALA A 42 -8.53 7.63 -3.49
N LEU A 43 -7.32 7.66 -2.94
CA LEU A 43 -6.12 8.18 -3.60
C LEU A 43 -5.82 7.44 -4.90
N TRP A 44 -5.97 6.11 -4.89
CA TRP A 44 -5.80 5.30 -6.09
C TRP A 44 -6.82 5.64 -7.18
N ALA A 45 -8.08 5.82 -6.82
CA ALA A 45 -9.12 6.22 -7.77
C ALA A 45 -8.85 7.63 -8.36
N GLU A 46 -8.34 8.57 -7.55
CA GLU A 46 -7.88 9.88 -8.03
C GLU A 46 -6.73 9.75 -9.02
N TRP A 47 -5.72 8.96 -8.66
CA TRP A 47 -4.57 8.71 -9.53
C TRP A 47 -5.00 8.12 -10.87
N GLN A 48 -5.92 7.15 -10.88
CA GLN A 48 -6.45 6.57 -12.12
C GLN A 48 -7.19 7.60 -12.99
N ARG A 49 -8.00 8.49 -12.40
CA ARG A 49 -8.67 9.57 -13.16
C ARG A 49 -7.67 10.52 -13.80
N SER A 50 -6.63 10.90 -13.06
CA SER A 50 -5.55 11.76 -13.56
C SER A 50 -4.70 11.07 -14.63
N ALA A 51 -4.37 9.79 -14.43
CA ALA A 51 -3.59 9.01 -15.38
C ALA A 51 -4.32 8.79 -16.70
N VAL A 52 -5.63 8.54 -16.67
CA VAL A 52 -6.46 8.36 -17.87
C VAL A 52 -6.57 9.65 -18.70
N GLY A 53 -6.47 10.84 -18.09
CA GLY A 53 -6.37 12.12 -18.81
C GLY A 53 -5.04 12.36 -19.52
N GLU A 54 -3.94 11.80 -19.02
CA GLU A 54 -2.59 11.96 -19.59
C GLU A 54 -2.33 11.00 -20.78
N GLN A 55 -2.96 9.81 -20.77
CA GLN A 55 -2.78 8.81 -21.84
C GLN A 55 -3.44 9.19 -23.18
N ASP A 56 -4.37 10.14 -23.18
CA ASP A 56 -5.05 10.62 -24.39
C ASP A 56 -4.11 11.48 -25.25
N HIS A 57 -3.28 12.34 -24.62
CA HIS A 57 -2.27 13.14 -25.34
C HIS A 57 -1.15 12.29 -25.95
N ARG A 58 -0.64 11.28 -25.22
CA ARG A 58 0.44 10.41 -25.71
C ARG A 58 0.02 9.55 -26.91
N SER A 59 -1.25 9.16 -26.97
CA SER A 59 -1.80 8.40 -28.10
C SER A 59 -2.01 9.29 -29.33
N GLN A 60 -2.42 10.55 -29.13
CA GLN A 60 -2.63 11.50 -30.21
C GLN A 60 -1.31 11.95 -30.86
N ASP A 61 -0.26 12.23 -30.08
CA ASP A 61 1.09 12.56 -30.61
C ASP A 61 1.67 11.43 -31.46
N SER A 62 1.45 10.17 -31.06
CA SER A 62 1.92 9.01 -31.82
C SER A 62 1.16 8.81 -33.14
N THR A 63 -0.12 9.14 -33.19
CA THR A 63 -0.92 9.05 -34.44
C THR A 63 -0.66 10.21 -35.39
N ALA A 64 -0.42 11.42 -34.89
CA ALA A 64 -0.07 12.58 -35.71
C ALA A 64 1.29 12.43 -36.40
N ALA A 65 2.28 11.83 -35.72
CA ALA A 65 3.59 11.54 -36.31
C ALA A 65 3.54 10.47 -37.43
N ALA A 66 2.59 9.54 -37.38
CA ALA A 66 2.43 8.49 -38.39
C ALA A 66 1.70 8.94 -39.66
N ALA A 67 0.93 10.05 -39.61
CA ALA A 67 0.13 10.54 -40.73
C ALA A 67 0.88 11.51 -41.67
N LEU A 68 2.12 11.88 -41.34
CA LEU A 68 2.96 12.82 -42.12
C LEU A 68 4.07 12.14 -42.94
N GLY A 69 4.05 10.81 -43.06
CA GLY A 69 4.96 10.02 -43.91
C GLY A 69 4.23 9.39 -45.09
#